data_AF-A0A2Z4GEK0-F1
#
_entry.id   AF-A0A2Z4GEK0-F1
#
_cell.length_a   1.000
_cell.length_b   1.000
_cell.length_c   1.000
_cell.angle_alpha   90.00
_cell.angle_beta   90.00
_cell.angle_gamma   90.00
#
_symmetry.space_group_name_H-M   'P 1'
#
loop_
_entity.id
_entity.type
_entity.pdbx_description
1 polymer ?
#
loop_
_entity_poly.entity_id
_entity_poly.type
_entity_poly.pdbx_seq_one_letter_code
_entity_poly.pdbx_strand_id
1 'polypeptide(L)'
;MKKKLIIVGFLLSIGFLGTCLVKQVKARGINIGAESLPMWGFAVGDEVSDFKLKNVDGKMVSLSDFSSAKGFILVFTCNHCPFSKAYEERLVQLNGKFSPKGFPLIAINPNDPEAYEEDNYENMKKRALEKGFTFPYLVDDKGVAKSYGVSRNPQAFVVEKVGGKNIVRYIGAIDDSPKSAGLVSNKYVEEAIENLLVGKPVVTQNTRAIGCAMSWRSN
;
A
#
# COMPACT_ATOMS: atom_id res chain seq x y z
N MET A 1 -76.41 -6.29 14.72
CA MET A 1 -77.55 -5.45 15.15
C MET A 1 -77.04 -4.08 15.59
N LYS A 2 -77.78 -3.04 15.19
CA LYS A 2 -77.47 -1.60 15.35
C LYS A 2 -77.46 -1.19 16.83
N LYS A 3 -76.64 -0.20 17.20
CA LYS A 3 -77.08 1.16 17.57
C LYS A 3 -75.90 2.10 17.89
N LYS A 4 -75.94 3.26 17.25
CA LYS A 4 -75.16 4.47 17.54
C LYS A 4 -75.65 5.11 18.85
N LEU A 5 -74.79 5.85 19.54
CA LEU A 5 -75.21 7.07 20.24
C LEU A 5 -74.11 8.14 20.20
N ILE A 6 -74.57 9.37 19.97
CA ILE A 6 -73.84 10.61 19.69
C ILE A 6 -73.97 11.51 20.93
N ILE A 7 -72.90 12.21 21.33
CA ILE A 7 -72.91 13.47 22.12
C ILE A 7 -71.65 14.26 21.65
N VAL A 8 -71.71 15.25 20.73
CA VAL A 8 -71.91 16.71 20.92
C VAL A 8 -71.24 17.23 22.20
N GLY A 9 -70.02 17.76 22.23
CA GLY A 9 -69.55 18.96 21.55
C GLY A 9 -69.22 20.04 22.60
N PHE A 10 -68.01 20.62 22.60
CA PHE A 10 -67.83 22.05 22.90
C PHE A 10 -66.44 22.53 22.45
N LEU A 11 -66.47 23.56 21.62
CA LEU A 11 -65.32 24.37 21.23
C LEU A 11 -64.77 25.13 22.45
N LEU A 12 -63.45 25.25 22.55
CA LEU A 12 -62.80 26.48 22.98
C LEU A 12 -61.39 26.56 22.39
N SER A 13 -61.35 27.26 21.27
CA SER A 13 -60.19 27.90 20.68
C SER A 13 -59.54 28.88 21.66
N ILE A 14 -58.27 28.68 21.99
CA ILE A 14 -57.33 29.76 22.31
C ILE A 14 -56.01 29.40 21.65
N GLY A 15 -55.66 30.20 20.65
CA GLY A 15 -54.37 30.12 19.99
C GLY A 15 -53.23 30.51 20.92
N PHE A 16 -52.08 29.85 20.74
CA PHE A 16 -50.81 30.45 21.06
C PHE A 16 -49.87 30.18 19.88
N LEU A 17 -49.58 31.25 19.14
CA LEU A 17 -48.41 31.32 18.27
C LEU A 17 -47.19 31.06 19.15
N GLY A 18 -46.62 29.87 19.01
CA GLY A 18 -45.39 29.47 19.67
C GLY A 18 -44.63 28.59 18.72
N THR A 19 -43.93 29.20 17.77
CA THR A 19 -42.90 28.57 16.96
C THR A 19 -41.79 28.08 17.89
N CYS A 20 -41.96 26.90 18.48
CA CYS A 20 -40.92 26.25 19.23
C CYS A 20 -40.03 25.51 18.22
N LEU A 21 -38.90 26.15 17.93
CA LEU A 21 -37.81 25.64 17.13
C LEU A 21 -37.64 24.13 17.33
N VAL A 22 -37.78 23.39 16.23
CA VAL A 22 -37.05 22.14 16.04
C VAL A 22 -35.57 22.50 16.22
N LYS A 23 -35.01 22.23 17.40
CA LYS A 23 -33.57 22.30 17.62
C LYS A 23 -32.96 21.20 16.76
N GLN A 24 -32.60 21.61 15.55
CA GLN A 24 -31.76 20.90 14.62
C GLN A 24 -30.49 20.51 15.36
N VAL A 25 -30.41 19.24 15.78
CA VAL A 25 -29.16 18.64 16.22
C VAL A 25 -28.28 18.61 14.97
N LYS A 26 -27.48 19.67 14.84
CA LYS A 26 -26.44 19.78 13.82
C LYS A 26 -25.47 18.65 14.13
N ALA A 27 -25.62 17.54 13.40
CA ALA A 27 -24.59 16.52 13.33
C ALA A 27 -23.29 17.29 13.04
N ARG A 28 -22.37 17.27 14.01
CA ARG A 28 -21.00 17.73 13.78
C ARG A 28 -20.45 16.74 12.77
N GLY A 29 -20.55 17.13 11.50
CA GLY A 29 -19.75 16.58 10.42
C GLY A 29 -18.31 16.80 10.82
N ILE A 30 -17.71 15.76 11.41
CA ILE A 30 -16.27 15.62 11.39
C ILE A 30 -15.99 15.27 9.93
N ASN A 31 -15.66 16.30 9.15
CA ASN A 31 -14.89 16.11 7.93
C ASN A 31 -13.55 15.53 8.37
N ILE A 32 -13.48 14.21 8.45
CA ILE A 32 -12.20 13.52 8.44
C ILE A 32 -11.64 13.84 7.06
N GLY A 33 -10.64 14.72 7.04
CA GLY A 33 -10.02 15.18 5.80
C GLY A 33 -9.64 13.97 4.98
N ALA A 34 -10.14 13.92 3.74
CA ALA A 34 -9.53 13.11 2.72
C ALA A 34 -8.08 13.62 2.60
N GLU A 35 -7.14 12.92 3.22
CA GLU A 35 -5.73 13.15 3.00
C GLU A 35 -5.52 13.01 1.49
N SER A 36 -5.13 14.10 0.85
CA SER A 36 -4.91 14.16 -0.59
C SER A 36 -3.84 13.14 -0.96
N LEU A 37 -4.26 12.03 -1.57
CA LEU A 37 -3.38 11.08 -2.21
C LEU A 37 -2.53 11.82 -3.26
N PRO A 38 -1.28 11.40 -3.50
CA PRO A 38 -0.37 12.11 -4.41
C PRO A 38 -1.01 12.29 -5.79
N MET A 39 -0.88 13.49 -6.38
CA MET A 39 -1.38 13.83 -7.74
C MET A 39 -0.72 13.02 -8.88
N TRP A 40 0.09 12.01 -8.57
CA TRP A 40 0.86 11.23 -9.53
C TRP A 40 1.17 9.84 -8.97
N GLY A 41 1.18 8.83 -9.84
CA GLY A 41 1.42 7.42 -9.51
C GLY A 41 0.14 6.57 -9.43
N PHE A 42 0.32 5.27 -9.18
CA PHE A 42 -0.80 4.34 -9.00
C PHE A 42 -1.49 4.52 -7.65
N ALA A 43 -2.82 4.40 -7.64
CA ALA A 43 -3.66 4.31 -6.45
C ALA A 43 -4.10 2.85 -6.18
N VAL A 44 -4.61 2.61 -4.98
CA VAL A 44 -5.25 1.32 -4.66
C VAL A 44 -6.46 1.11 -5.57
N GLY A 45 -6.52 -0.05 -6.22
CA GLY A 45 -7.52 -0.38 -7.24
C GLY A 45 -7.03 -0.24 -8.67
N ASP A 46 -5.92 0.47 -8.90
CA ASP A 46 -5.38 0.64 -10.25
C ASP A 46 -4.73 -0.65 -10.78
N GLU A 47 -4.78 -0.81 -12.10
CA GLU A 47 -4.04 -1.84 -12.82
C GLU A 47 -2.62 -1.34 -13.10
N VAL A 48 -1.61 -2.09 -12.65
CA VAL A 48 -0.21 -1.80 -12.95
C VAL A 48 0.20 -2.47 -14.25
N SER A 49 0.89 -1.71 -15.09
CA SER A 49 1.53 -2.24 -16.29
C SER A 49 2.71 -3.13 -15.93
N ASP A 50 3.01 -4.08 -16.82
CA ASP A 50 4.23 -4.87 -16.71
C ASP A 50 5.48 -4.00 -16.89
N PHE A 51 6.61 -4.48 -16.39
CA PHE A 51 7.92 -3.87 -16.58
C PHE A 51 8.95 -4.94 -16.93
N LYS A 52 10.10 -4.53 -17.44
CA LYS A 52 11.22 -5.44 -17.69
C LYS A 52 12.51 -4.81 -17.22
N LEU A 53 12.98 -5.22 -16.05
CA LEU A 53 14.15 -4.64 -15.38
C LEU A 53 15.25 -5.69 -15.22
N LYS A 54 16.49 -5.23 -15.13
CA LYS A 54 17.66 -6.10 -14.96
C LYS A 54 17.80 -6.50 -13.49
N ASN A 55 17.83 -7.80 -13.22
CA ASN A 55 18.09 -8.39 -11.91
C ASN A 55 19.60 -8.46 -11.65
N VAL A 56 20.01 -8.56 -10.38
CA VAL A 56 21.43 -8.69 -9.97
C VAL A 56 22.17 -9.88 -10.60
N ASP A 57 21.47 -10.95 -11.00
CA ASP A 57 22.06 -12.09 -11.73
C ASP A 57 22.23 -11.83 -13.24
N GLY A 58 21.92 -10.62 -13.71
CA GLY A 58 22.02 -10.20 -15.10
C GLY A 58 20.81 -10.55 -15.97
N LYS A 59 19.85 -11.33 -15.46
CA LYS A 59 18.63 -11.68 -16.20
C LYS A 59 17.63 -10.52 -16.18
N MET A 60 16.82 -10.43 -17.23
CA MET A 60 15.69 -9.52 -17.23
C MET A 60 14.50 -10.19 -16.53
N VAL A 61 13.81 -9.45 -15.67
CA VAL A 61 12.65 -9.90 -14.90
C VAL A 61 11.47 -8.97 -15.13
N SER A 62 10.30 -9.56 -15.28
CA SER A 62 8.99 -8.93 -15.46
C SER A 62 7.94 -9.58 -14.56
N LEU A 63 6.79 -8.93 -14.36
CA LEU A 63 5.68 -9.53 -13.63
C LEU A 63 5.09 -10.72 -14.42
N SER A 64 5.12 -10.65 -15.75
CA SER A 64 4.61 -11.72 -16.61
C SER A 64 5.44 -13.01 -16.57
N ASP A 65 6.70 -12.96 -16.12
CA ASP A 65 7.54 -14.16 -15.88
C ASP A 65 6.97 -15.08 -14.78
N PHE A 66 6.08 -14.57 -13.92
CA PHE A 66 5.47 -15.31 -12.82
C PHE A 66 4.03 -15.72 -13.15
N SER A 67 3.88 -16.68 -14.05
CA SER A 67 2.56 -17.15 -14.51
C SER A 67 1.68 -17.70 -13.39
N SER A 68 2.27 -18.42 -12.43
CA SER A 68 1.60 -19.05 -11.28
C SER A 68 1.40 -18.15 -10.06
N ALA A 69 1.94 -16.92 -10.07
CA ALA A 69 1.76 -16.00 -8.95
C ALA A 69 0.30 -15.56 -8.82
N LYS A 70 -0.19 -15.51 -7.58
CA LYS A 70 -1.47 -14.91 -7.20
C LYS A 70 -1.37 -13.40 -7.04
N GLY A 71 -0.16 -12.88 -6.96
CA GLY A 71 0.14 -11.47 -6.77
C GLY A 71 1.61 -11.26 -6.46
N PHE A 72 1.98 -10.06 -6.07
CA PHE A 72 3.35 -9.65 -5.86
C PHE A 72 3.47 -8.76 -4.63
N ILE A 73 4.61 -8.88 -3.96
CA ILE A 73 5.07 -7.90 -2.97
C ILE A 73 6.15 -7.08 -3.67
N LEU A 74 5.82 -5.86 -4.09
CA LEU A 74 6.81 -4.97 -4.70
C LEU A 74 7.37 -4.05 -3.62
N VAL A 75 8.68 -4.04 -3.44
CA VAL A 75 9.34 -3.16 -2.47
C VAL A 75 10.37 -2.30 -3.17
N PHE A 76 10.12 -1.00 -3.22
CA PHE A 76 11.10 -0.02 -3.65
C PHE A 76 12.04 0.26 -2.49
N THR A 77 13.33 0.03 -2.71
CA THR A 77 14.35 0.04 -1.65
C THR A 77 15.69 0.52 -2.22
N CYS A 78 16.72 0.58 -1.38
CA CYS A 78 18.06 0.97 -1.78
C CYS A 78 19.12 0.45 -0.79
N ASN A 79 20.39 0.57 -1.18
CA ASN A 79 21.54 0.07 -0.44
C ASN A 79 22.18 1.10 0.49
N HIS A 80 21.95 2.41 0.33
CA HIS A 80 22.56 3.43 1.20
C HIS A 80 21.68 3.79 2.41
N CYS A 81 20.36 3.87 2.24
CA CYS A 81 19.43 4.38 3.25
C CYS A 81 19.38 3.48 4.51
N PRO A 82 19.53 4.04 5.73
CA PRO A 82 19.48 3.26 6.97
C PRO A 82 18.14 2.58 7.22
N PHE A 83 17.02 3.17 6.75
CA PHE A 83 15.70 2.56 6.86
C PHE A 83 15.59 1.32 5.97
N SER A 84 16.00 1.42 4.70
CA SER A 84 16.04 0.28 3.77
C SER A 84 16.89 -0.87 4.33
N LYS A 85 18.09 -0.55 4.84
CA LYS A 85 18.98 -1.52 5.50
C LYS A 85 18.31 -2.22 6.68
N ALA A 86 17.54 -1.49 7.50
CA ALA A 86 16.84 -2.06 8.66
C ALA A 86 15.66 -2.98 8.29
N TYR A 87 15.25 -3.03 7.02
CA TYR A 87 14.17 -3.90 6.56
C TYR A 87 14.68 -5.18 5.86
N GLU A 88 15.94 -5.27 5.46
CA GLU A 88 16.47 -6.34 4.60
C GLU A 88 16.16 -7.75 5.11
N GLU A 89 16.42 -8.03 6.40
CA GLU A 89 16.12 -9.33 7.00
C GLU A 89 14.61 -9.61 7.01
N ARG A 90 13.79 -8.59 7.30
CA ARG A 90 12.33 -8.68 7.26
C ARG A 90 11.82 -8.95 5.85
N LEU A 91 12.45 -8.40 4.81
CA LEU A 91 12.10 -8.70 3.41
C LEU A 91 12.39 -10.17 3.07
N VAL A 92 13.52 -10.72 3.53
CA VAL A 92 13.85 -12.15 3.36
C VAL A 92 12.81 -13.02 4.06
N GLN A 93 12.46 -12.70 5.30
CA GLN A 93 11.43 -13.42 6.05
C GLN A 93 10.05 -13.33 5.36
N LEU A 94 9.69 -12.15 4.88
CA LEU A 94 8.42 -11.89 4.19
C LEU A 94 8.32 -12.70 2.89
N ASN A 95 9.38 -12.71 2.07
CA ASN A 95 9.46 -13.53 0.87
C ASN A 95 9.37 -15.02 1.20
N GLY A 96 10.13 -15.49 2.19
CA GLY A 96 10.09 -16.89 2.65
C GLY A 96 8.70 -17.33 3.11
N LYS A 97 7.95 -16.44 3.77
CA LYS A 97 6.59 -16.71 4.24
C LYS A 97 5.55 -16.76 3.10
N PHE A 98 5.67 -15.88 2.11
CA PHE A 98 4.58 -15.62 1.15
C PHE A 98 4.84 -16.05 -0.29
N SER A 99 6.10 -16.19 -0.71
CA SER A 99 6.44 -16.73 -2.03
C SER A 99 5.85 -18.14 -2.24
N PRO A 100 5.97 -19.11 -1.30
CA PRO A 100 5.33 -20.41 -1.44
C PRO A 100 3.80 -20.36 -1.47
N LYS A 101 3.20 -19.26 -1.02
CA LYS A 101 1.74 -19.04 -1.01
C LYS A 101 1.24 -18.30 -2.26
N GLY A 102 2.14 -17.99 -3.19
CA GLY A 102 1.83 -17.35 -4.47
C GLY A 102 2.04 -15.83 -4.49
N PHE A 103 2.67 -15.25 -3.47
CA PHE A 103 3.03 -13.82 -3.42
C PHE A 103 4.55 -13.66 -3.29
N PRO A 104 5.32 -13.90 -4.37
CA PRO A 104 6.75 -13.63 -4.38
C PRO A 104 7.03 -12.14 -4.15
N LEU A 105 8.15 -11.86 -3.48
CA LEU A 105 8.67 -10.51 -3.34
C LEU A 105 9.53 -10.15 -4.55
N ILE A 106 9.47 -8.89 -4.98
CA ILE A 106 10.37 -8.29 -5.97
C ILE A 106 10.85 -6.96 -5.38
N ALA A 107 12.15 -6.86 -5.14
CA ALA A 107 12.77 -5.61 -4.68
C ALA A 107 13.27 -4.81 -5.89
N ILE A 108 13.10 -3.50 -5.86
CA ILE A 108 13.48 -2.60 -6.96
C ILE A 108 14.31 -1.45 -6.39
N ASN A 109 15.50 -1.20 -6.94
CA ASN A 109 16.35 -0.07 -6.63
C ASN A 109 16.27 1.02 -7.72
N PRO A 110 15.53 2.11 -7.46
CA PRO A 110 15.38 3.23 -8.39
C PRO A 110 16.41 4.35 -8.23
N ASN A 111 17.31 4.26 -7.25
CA ASN A 111 18.19 5.38 -6.92
C ASN A 111 19.29 5.61 -7.95
N ASP A 112 19.74 6.85 -8.00
CA ASP A 112 20.87 7.28 -8.82
C ASP A 112 22.22 6.80 -8.27
N PRO A 113 22.95 5.93 -9.00
CA PRO A 113 24.26 5.45 -8.57
C PRO A 113 25.35 6.53 -8.64
N GLU A 114 25.12 7.65 -9.35
CA GLU A 114 26.02 8.80 -9.34
C GLU A 114 25.89 9.61 -8.05
N ALA A 115 24.71 9.62 -7.44
CA ALA A 115 24.46 10.28 -6.16
C ALA A 115 24.93 9.42 -4.97
N TYR A 116 24.78 8.10 -5.07
CA TYR A 116 25.16 7.14 -4.02
C TYR A 116 25.81 5.90 -4.63
N GLU A 117 27.13 5.75 -4.45
CA GLU A 117 27.90 4.62 -5.01
C GLU A 117 27.35 3.27 -4.52
N GLU A 118 26.83 3.19 -3.30
CA GLU A 118 26.24 1.96 -2.76
C GLU A 118 25.06 1.46 -3.59
N ASP A 119 24.36 2.33 -4.31
CA ASP A 119 23.23 1.97 -5.18
C ASP A 119 23.65 1.56 -6.60
N ASN A 120 24.95 1.52 -6.90
CA ASN A 120 25.42 0.97 -8.17
C ASN A 120 25.14 -0.54 -8.28
N TYR A 121 25.05 -1.02 -9.52
CA TYR A 121 24.66 -2.39 -9.83
C TYR A 121 25.59 -3.46 -9.23
N GLU A 122 26.91 -3.19 -9.16
CA GLU A 122 27.87 -4.13 -8.56
C GLU A 122 27.72 -4.20 -7.04
N ASN A 123 27.41 -3.08 -6.38
CA ASN A 123 27.13 -3.05 -4.96
C ASN A 123 25.76 -3.67 -4.63
N MET A 124 24.76 -3.55 -5.52
CA MET A 124 23.50 -4.31 -5.41
C MET A 124 23.75 -5.82 -5.44
N LYS A 125 24.63 -6.31 -6.31
CA LYS A 125 25.01 -7.74 -6.38
C LYS A 125 25.66 -8.22 -5.08
N LYS A 126 26.66 -7.46 -4.60
CA LYS A 126 27.33 -7.78 -3.32
C LYS A 126 26.32 -7.80 -2.18
N ARG A 127 25.45 -6.78 -2.10
CA ARG A 127 24.46 -6.67 -1.04
C ARG A 127 23.45 -7.81 -1.04
N ALA A 128 22.95 -8.18 -2.21
CA ALA A 128 22.02 -9.31 -2.35
C ALA A 128 22.65 -10.63 -1.89
N LEU A 129 23.92 -10.85 -2.22
CA LEU A 129 24.67 -12.02 -1.77
C LEU A 129 24.91 -12.01 -0.25
N GLU A 130 25.42 -10.90 0.28
CA GLU A 130 25.70 -10.72 1.73
C GLU A 130 24.46 -10.92 2.61
N LYS A 131 23.30 -10.47 2.12
CA LYS A 131 22.03 -10.51 2.86
C LYS A 131 21.17 -11.73 2.54
N GLY A 132 21.63 -12.59 1.64
CA GLY A 132 20.89 -13.81 1.27
C GLY A 132 19.53 -13.49 0.67
N PHE A 133 19.44 -12.50 -0.23
CA PHE A 133 18.19 -12.19 -0.92
C PHE A 133 17.81 -13.38 -1.81
N THR A 134 16.65 -13.97 -1.52
CA THR A 134 16.06 -15.10 -2.26
C THR A 134 14.96 -14.67 -3.22
N PHE A 135 14.89 -13.37 -3.48
CA PHE A 135 13.94 -12.71 -4.38
C PHE A 135 14.69 -11.89 -5.42
N PRO A 136 14.08 -11.57 -6.58
CA PRO A 136 14.68 -10.66 -7.55
C PRO A 136 14.96 -9.29 -6.92
N TYR A 137 16.17 -8.77 -7.15
CA TYR A 137 16.56 -7.42 -6.80
C TYR A 137 16.94 -6.68 -8.07
N LEU A 138 16.06 -5.80 -8.51
CA LEU A 138 16.07 -5.21 -9.84
C LEU A 138 16.62 -3.79 -9.80
N VAL A 139 17.43 -3.41 -10.78
CA VAL A 139 17.80 -2.01 -11.00
C VAL A 139 16.73 -1.35 -11.86
N ASP A 140 16.18 -0.23 -11.41
CA ASP A 140 15.19 0.53 -12.17
C ASP A 140 15.84 1.69 -12.92
N ASP A 141 16.35 1.40 -14.11
CA ASP A 141 16.89 2.37 -15.08
C ASP A 141 15.81 2.93 -16.04
N LYS A 142 14.53 2.60 -15.82
CA LYS A 142 13.42 2.94 -16.74
C LYS A 142 12.36 3.85 -16.13
N GLY A 143 12.48 4.20 -14.86
CA GLY A 143 11.52 5.06 -14.16
C GLY A 143 10.26 4.34 -13.71
N VAL A 144 10.34 3.03 -13.42
CA VAL A 144 9.24 2.26 -12.84
C VAL A 144 8.82 2.83 -11.49
N ALA A 145 9.76 3.22 -10.62
CA ALA A 145 9.41 3.87 -9.36
C ALA A 145 8.68 5.21 -9.56
N LYS A 146 8.97 5.93 -10.65
CA LYS A 146 8.25 7.16 -11.00
C LYS A 146 6.80 6.84 -11.40
N SER A 147 6.56 5.82 -12.22
CA SER A 147 5.18 5.43 -12.59
C SER A 147 4.37 4.90 -11.40
N TYR A 148 5.03 4.31 -10.40
CA TYR A 148 4.41 3.89 -9.14
C TYR A 148 4.18 5.03 -8.14
N GLY A 149 4.67 6.26 -8.39
CA GLY A 149 4.53 7.37 -7.44
C GLY A 149 5.32 7.16 -6.14
N VAL A 150 6.43 6.43 -6.20
CA VAL A 150 7.26 6.14 -5.03
C VAL A 150 7.87 7.44 -4.52
N SER A 151 7.80 7.65 -3.20
CA SER A 151 8.30 8.88 -2.58
C SER A 151 9.29 8.64 -1.45
N ARG A 152 9.39 7.39 -0.96
CA ARG A 152 10.23 7.00 0.18
C ARG A 152 10.92 5.66 -0.05
N ASN A 153 12.08 5.51 0.57
CA ASN A 153 12.84 4.26 0.63
C ASN A 153 12.92 3.75 2.09
N PRO A 154 12.35 2.57 2.43
CA PRO A 154 11.57 1.69 1.56
C PRO A 154 10.08 2.09 1.46
N GLN A 155 9.44 1.67 0.38
CA GLN A 155 7.98 1.76 0.18
C GLN A 155 7.47 0.48 -0.50
N ALA A 156 6.38 -0.08 0.04
CA ALA A 156 5.81 -1.35 -0.40
C ALA A 156 4.49 -1.16 -1.15
N PHE A 157 4.25 -2.04 -2.12
CA PHE A 157 3.00 -2.24 -2.81
C PHE A 157 2.63 -3.72 -2.74
N VAL A 158 1.37 -4.04 -2.39
CA VAL A 158 0.83 -5.39 -2.60
C VAL A 158 -0.06 -5.35 -3.83
N VAL A 159 0.28 -6.19 -4.80
CA VAL A 159 -0.42 -6.29 -6.08
C VAL A 159 -1.07 -7.67 -6.16
N GLU A 160 -2.35 -7.73 -6.47
CA GLU A 160 -3.10 -8.97 -6.65
C GLU A 160 -3.31 -9.25 -8.14
N LYS A 161 -3.09 -10.50 -8.56
CA LYS A 161 -3.34 -10.94 -9.93
C LYS A 161 -4.78 -11.44 -10.04
N VAL A 162 -5.67 -10.67 -10.67
CA VAL A 162 -7.09 -11.00 -10.83
C VAL A 162 -7.50 -10.90 -12.30
N GLY A 163 -8.03 -11.98 -12.87
CA GLY A 163 -8.51 -11.97 -14.26
C GLY A 163 -7.43 -11.62 -15.29
N GLY A 164 -6.17 -11.98 -15.02
CA GLY A 164 -5.02 -11.65 -15.89
C GLY A 164 -4.45 -10.25 -15.68
N LYS A 165 -5.05 -9.43 -14.81
CA LYS A 165 -4.61 -8.07 -14.48
C LYS A 165 -3.84 -8.04 -13.17
N ASN A 166 -2.93 -7.10 -13.02
CA ASN A 166 -2.19 -6.86 -11.79
C ASN A 166 -2.78 -5.63 -11.08
N ILE A 167 -3.53 -5.82 -10.00
CA ILE A 167 -4.28 -4.75 -9.34
C ILE A 167 -3.64 -4.38 -8.00
N VAL A 168 -3.41 -3.09 -7.75
CA VAL A 168 -2.88 -2.61 -6.47
C VAL A 168 -3.93 -2.79 -5.37
N ARG A 169 -3.53 -3.43 -4.26
CA ARG A 169 -4.37 -3.65 -3.07
C ARG A 169 -3.87 -2.94 -1.83
N TYR A 170 -2.58 -2.60 -1.81
CA TYR A 170 -1.95 -1.91 -0.69
C TYR A 170 -0.82 -1.02 -1.18
N ILE A 171 -0.65 0.15 -0.55
CA ILE A 171 0.49 1.05 -0.74
C ILE A 171 0.94 1.58 0.62
N GLY A 172 2.23 1.50 0.96
CA GLY A 172 2.75 2.19 2.14
C GLY A 172 3.97 1.58 2.79
N ALA A 173 4.01 1.68 4.12
CA ALA A 173 5.04 1.05 4.95
C ALA A 173 4.92 -0.47 4.96
N ILE A 174 6.00 -1.18 5.30
CA ILE A 174 5.97 -2.64 5.42
C ILE A 174 5.30 -3.05 6.75
N ASP A 175 5.65 -2.34 7.81
CA ASP A 175 5.12 -2.46 9.17
C ASP A 175 5.19 -1.08 9.88
N ASP A 176 4.77 -1.02 11.13
CA ASP A 176 4.75 0.21 11.93
C ASP A 176 6.06 0.57 12.62
N SER A 177 7.13 -0.22 12.46
CA SER A 177 8.44 0.05 13.08
C SER A 177 9.57 0.14 12.04
N PRO A 178 9.85 1.34 11.53
CA PRO A 178 10.78 1.54 10.42
C PRO A 178 12.25 1.23 10.74
N LYS A 179 12.63 1.18 12.02
CA LYS A 179 14.02 0.97 12.46
C LYS A 179 14.24 -0.27 13.31
N SER A 180 13.20 -0.83 13.93
CA SER A 180 13.38 -1.84 14.99
C SER A 180 12.36 -2.96 14.88
N ALA A 181 12.80 -4.11 14.35
CA ALA A 181 11.94 -5.28 14.18
C ALA A 181 11.26 -5.74 15.49
N GLY A 182 11.94 -5.62 16.64
CA GLY A 182 11.40 -6.00 17.95
C GLY A 182 10.29 -5.09 18.50
N LEU A 183 10.01 -3.96 17.85
CA LEU A 183 8.96 -3.02 18.25
C LEU A 183 7.74 -3.04 17.30
N VAL A 184 7.74 -3.96 16.32
CA VAL A 184 6.63 -4.09 15.37
C VAL A 184 5.39 -4.57 16.10
N SER A 185 4.30 -3.81 15.98
CA SER A 185 2.97 -4.20 16.47
C SER A 185 2.02 -4.50 15.32
N ASN A 186 2.13 -3.76 14.21
CA ASN A 186 1.28 -3.90 13.03
C ASN A 186 2.11 -4.24 11.80
N LYS A 187 1.82 -5.38 11.16
CA LYS A 187 2.51 -5.85 9.96
C LYS A 187 1.66 -5.67 8.71
N TYR A 188 1.58 -4.44 8.22
CA TYR A 188 0.60 -4.06 7.18
C TYR A 188 0.66 -4.91 5.90
N VAL A 189 1.86 -5.18 5.38
CA VAL A 189 2.00 -6.01 4.16
C VAL A 189 1.60 -7.46 4.43
N GLU A 190 1.97 -8.00 5.59
CA GLU A 190 1.61 -9.36 6.02
C GLU A 190 0.09 -9.50 6.14
N GLU A 191 -0.58 -8.55 6.80
CA GLU A 191 -2.03 -8.50 6.96
C GLU A 191 -2.74 -8.39 5.60
N ALA A 192 -2.26 -7.52 4.70
CA ALA A 192 -2.82 -7.35 3.37
C ALA A 192 -2.80 -8.68 2.58
N ILE A 193 -1.67 -9.38 2.56
CA ILE A 193 -1.54 -10.65 1.85
C ILE A 193 -2.38 -11.75 2.53
N GLU A 194 -2.42 -11.80 3.86
CA GLU A 194 -3.22 -12.77 4.60
C GLU A 194 -4.72 -12.61 4.30
N ASN A 195 -5.21 -11.38 4.20
CA ASN A 195 -6.58 -11.11 3.76
C ASN A 195 -6.83 -11.61 2.33
N LEU A 196 -5.94 -11.27 1.38
CA LEU A 196 -6.07 -11.69 -0.02
C LEU A 196 -6.04 -13.22 -0.18
N LEU A 197 -5.18 -13.91 0.58
CA LEU A 197 -5.06 -15.38 0.53
C LEU A 197 -6.35 -16.11 0.91
N VAL A 198 -7.21 -15.48 1.72
CA VAL A 198 -8.52 -16.03 2.13
C VAL A 198 -9.70 -15.34 1.44
N GLY A 199 -9.44 -14.54 0.40
CA GLY A 199 -10.48 -13.85 -0.37
C GLY A 199 -11.18 -12.71 0.39
N LYS A 200 -10.54 -12.16 1.43
CA LYS A 200 -11.03 -10.99 2.17
C LYS A 200 -10.44 -9.70 1.60
N PRO A 201 -11.18 -8.57 1.69
CA PRO A 201 -10.63 -7.27 1.32
C PRO A 201 -9.48 -6.87 2.24
N VAL A 202 -8.49 -6.17 1.68
CA VAL A 202 -7.43 -5.52 2.47
C VAL A 202 -8.07 -4.37 3.26
N VAL A 203 -8.00 -4.44 4.59
CA VAL A 203 -8.59 -3.46 5.51
C VAL A 203 -7.77 -2.16 5.51
N THR A 204 -6.48 -2.28 5.81
CA THR A 204 -5.55 -1.15 5.78
C THR A 204 -4.94 -1.05 4.39
N GLN A 205 -5.55 -0.26 3.50
CA GLN A 205 -5.13 -0.14 2.10
C GLN A 205 -3.97 0.83 1.88
N ASN A 206 -3.85 1.85 2.73
CA ASN A 206 -2.81 2.86 2.63
C ASN A 206 -2.19 3.11 4.00
N THR A 207 -0.86 3.23 4.04
CA THR A 207 -0.15 3.76 5.20
C THR A 207 0.95 4.70 4.75
N ARG A 208 1.39 5.58 5.66
CA ARG A 208 2.52 6.46 5.38
C ARG A 208 3.82 5.68 5.41
N ALA A 209 4.50 5.58 4.27
CA ALA A 209 5.87 5.08 4.22
C ALA A 209 6.83 6.02 4.97
N ILE A 210 7.71 5.45 5.80
CA ILE A 210 8.72 6.17 6.58
C ILE A 210 10.10 5.71 6.14
N GLY A 211 10.90 6.65 5.64
CA GLY A 211 12.19 6.33 5.03
C GLY A 211 12.91 7.56 4.48
N CYS A 212 14.03 7.33 3.82
CA CYS A 212 14.74 8.39 3.10
C CYS A 212 13.88 8.89 1.93
N ALA A 213 14.00 10.17 1.57
CA ALA A 213 13.41 10.68 0.34
C ALA A 213 14.06 10.01 -0.88
N MET A 214 13.30 9.94 -1.98
CA MET A 214 13.79 9.42 -3.25
C MET A 214 14.93 10.27 -3.82
N SER A 215 16.03 9.62 -4.22
CA SER A 215 17.12 10.22 -4.99
C SER A 215 16.96 9.86 -6.46
N TRP A 216 16.23 10.69 -7.19
CA TRP A 216 15.94 10.45 -8.60
C TRP A 216 17.20 10.56 -9.47
N ARG A 217 17.34 9.65 -10.44
CA ARG A 217 18.30 9.84 -11.53
C ARG A 217 18.03 11.15 -12.27
N SER A 218 19.10 11.92 -12.44
CA SER A 218 19.13 13.05 -13.37
C SER A 218 18.96 12.47 -14.78
N ASN A 219 17.85 12.80 -15.44
CA ASN A 219 17.62 12.38 -16.83
C ASN A 219 18.48 13.20 -17.78
#